data_AF-A0A1C0V5X8-F1
#
_entry.id   AF-A0A1C0V5X8-F1
#
_cell.length_a   1.000
_cell.length_b   1.000
_cell.length_c   1.000
_cell.angle_alpha   90.00
_cell.angle_beta   90.00
_cell.angle_gamma   90.00
#
_symmetry.space_group_name_H-M   'P 1'
#
loop_
_entity.id
_entity.type
_entity.pdbx_description
1 polymer ?
#
loop_
_entity_poly.entity_id
_entity_poly.type
_entity_poly.pdbx_seq_one_letter_code
_entity_poly.pdbx_strand_id
1 'polypeptide(L)'
;MFTIEVALKSSPATFSVQRKNAEDAEALYAEILGFVQSGQAQWLDLTCEKMVGKKISILTSEVVAVQISDKSGAAQAGGRTAGFLAAATGATN
;
A
#
# COMPACT_ATOMS: atom_id res chain seq x y z
N MET A 1 9.33 6.10 -8.40
CA MET A 1 7.91 5.73 -8.68
C MET A 1 7.45 5.01 -7.43
N PHE A 2 6.44 5.57 -6.79
CA PHE A 2 6.04 5.18 -5.46
C PHE A 2 4.88 4.20 -5.54
N THR A 3 4.93 3.16 -4.71
CA THR A 3 3.86 2.18 -4.57
C THR A 3 3.33 2.26 -3.15
N ILE A 4 2.04 2.54 -3.04
CA ILE A 4 1.28 2.48 -1.80
C ILE A 4 0.56 1.13 -1.76
N GLU A 5 0.81 0.35 -0.72
CA GLU A 5 0.15 -0.93 -0.48
C GLU A 5 -0.79 -0.81 0.71
N VAL A 6 -2.01 -1.30 0.54
CA VAL A 6 -3.04 -1.31 1.59
C VAL A 6 -3.46 -2.74 1.86
N ALA A 7 -3.37 -3.16 3.12
CA ALA A 7 -3.83 -4.46 3.59
C ALA A 7 -5.18 -4.32 4.31
N LEU A 8 -6.13 -5.20 3.99
CA LEU A 8 -7.44 -5.23 4.61
C LEU A 8 -7.57 -6.41 5.59
N LYS A 9 -8.41 -6.28 6.63
CA LYS A 9 -8.70 -7.32 7.63
C LYS A 9 -9.26 -8.59 6.99
N SER A 10 -10.13 -8.39 6.01
CA SER A 10 -10.94 -9.43 5.37
C SER A 10 -10.32 -10.01 4.09
N SER A 11 -9.19 -9.49 3.62
CA SER A 11 -8.56 -9.90 2.35
C SER A 11 -7.12 -10.39 2.57
N PRO A 12 -6.77 -11.60 2.11
CA PRO A 12 -5.38 -12.07 2.12
C PRO A 12 -4.51 -11.35 1.08
N ALA A 13 -5.12 -10.59 0.14
CA ALA A 13 -4.41 -9.81 -0.87
C ALA A 13 -4.32 -8.33 -0.48
N THR A 14 -3.17 -7.71 -0.74
CA THR A 14 -2.95 -6.27 -0.61
C THR A 14 -3.33 -5.54 -1.90
N PHE A 15 -3.83 -4.32 -1.76
CA PHE A 15 -4.13 -3.43 -2.89
C PHE A 15 -2.96 -2.48 -3.10
N SER A 16 -2.35 -2.55 -4.29
CA SER A 16 -1.26 -1.66 -4.67
C SER A 16 -1.75 -0.52 -5.56
N VAL A 17 -1.43 0.72 -5.18
CA VAL A 17 -1.66 1.93 -5.95
C VAL A 17 -0.31 2.55 -6.25
N GLN A 18 -0.10 2.99 -7.49
CA GLN A 18 1.18 3.60 -7.86
C GLN A 18 1.02 5.05 -8.27
N ARG A 19 1.94 5.88 -7.76
CA ARG A 19 2.04 7.32 -8.03
C ARG A 19 3.38 7.65 -8.67
N LYS A 20 3.39 8.63 -9.57
CA LYS A 20 4.62 9.11 -10.20
C LYS A 20 5.45 9.97 -9.24
N ASN A 21 4.81 10.87 -8.51
CA ASN A 21 5.46 11.83 -7.63
C ASN A 21 5.50 11.35 -6.18
N ALA A 22 6.52 11.78 -5.43
CA ALA A 22 6.68 11.47 -4.00
C ALA A 22 5.62 12.17 -3.16
N GLU A 23 5.41 13.46 -3.44
CA GLU A 23 4.44 14.31 -2.73
C GLU A 23 3.01 13.75 -2.84
N ASP A 24 2.59 13.34 -4.04
CA ASP A 24 1.28 12.71 -4.26
C ASP A 24 1.14 11.37 -3.50
N ALA A 25 2.25 10.63 -3.35
CA ALA A 25 2.27 9.37 -2.64
C ALA A 25 2.18 9.55 -1.11
N GLU A 26 2.93 10.51 -0.58
CA GLU A 26 2.89 10.88 0.84
C GLU A 26 1.55 11.51 1.22
N ALA A 27 0.98 12.36 0.36
CA ALA A 27 -0.36 12.92 0.55
C ALA A 27 -1.43 11.82 0.65
N LEU A 28 -1.41 10.85 -0.27
CA LEU A 28 -2.34 9.72 -0.23
C LEU A 28 -2.13 8.86 1.02
N TYR A 29 -0.89 8.63 1.42
CA TYR A 29 -0.57 7.88 2.64
C TYR A 29 -1.13 8.56 3.88
N ALA A 30 -0.91 9.87 4.02
CA ALA A 30 -1.43 10.67 5.12
C ALA A 30 -2.97 10.72 5.12
N GLU A 31 -3.60 10.83 3.95
CA GLU A 31 -5.05 10.78 3.79
C GLU A 31 -5.62 9.45 4.29
N ILE A 32 -5.07 8.30 3.86
CA ILE A 32 -5.51 6.98 4.31
C ILE A 32 -5.37 6.87 5.84
N LEU A 33 -4.24 7.31 6.40
CA LEU A 33 -4.04 7.30 7.85
C LEU A 33 -5.04 8.18 8.60
N GLY A 34 -5.34 9.37 8.07
CA GLY A 34 -6.34 10.27 8.64
C GLY A 34 -7.71 9.60 8.73
N PHE A 35 -8.13 8.88 7.68
CA PHE A 35 -9.37 8.11 7.69
C PHE A 35 -9.35 6.93 8.66
N VAL A 36 -8.23 6.21 8.76
CA VAL A 36 -8.10 5.10 9.72
C VAL A 36 -8.15 5.60 11.16
N GLN A 37 -7.48 6.72 11.45
CA GLN A 37 -7.45 7.34 12.78
C GLN A 37 -8.79 7.95 13.19
N SER A 38 -9.60 8.42 12.24
CA SER A 38 -10.95 8.94 12.54
C SER A 38 -11.87 7.87 13.13
N GLY A 39 -11.58 6.59 12.89
CA GLY A 39 -12.37 5.45 13.34
C GLY A 39 -13.74 5.33 12.66
N GLN A 40 -14.07 6.21 11.71
CA GLN A 40 -15.32 6.18 10.97
C GLN A 40 -15.17 5.30 9.73
N ALA A 41 -16.14 4.41 9.53
CA ALA A 41 -16.23 3.60 8.33
C ALA A 41 -16.66 4.49 7.15
N GLN A 42 -15.73 4.78 6.24
CA GLN A 42 -15.94 5.59 5.06
C GLN A 42 -15.39 4.88 3.83
N TRP A 43 -16.00 5.13 2.68
CA TRP A 43 -15.48 4.64 1.41
C TRP A 43 -14.35 5.56 0.95
N LEU A 44 -13.19 4.97 0.66
CA LEU A 44 -12.05 5.66 0.10
C LEU A 44 -11.77 5.12 -1.31
N ASP A 45 -11.75 6.06 -2.26
CA ASP A 45 -11.53 5.79 -3.67
C ASP A 45 -10.06 6.03 -4.05
N LEU A 46 -9.37 4.95 -4.37
CA LEU A 46 -7.99 4.96 -4.82
C LEU A 46 -7.91 4.83 -6.34
N THR A 47 -7.18 5.73 -6.98
CA THR A 47 -6.96 5.74 -8.44
C THR A 47 -5.52 5.35 -8.76
N CYS A 48 -5.33 4.45 -9.73
CA CYS A 48 -3.99 4.06 -10.16
C CYS A 48 -3.57 4.84 -11.42
N GLU A 49 -2.49 5.63 -11.33
CA GLU A 49 -1.97 6.38 -12.49
C GLU A 49 -1.33 5.48 -13.55
N LYS A 50 -0.82 4.32 -13.13
CA LYS A 50 -0.18 3.36 -14.05
C LYS A 50 -1.19 2.58 -14.89
N MET A 51 -2.41 2.40 -14.38
CA MET A 51 -3.47 1.62 -15.01
C MET A 51 -4.68 2.53 -15.24
N VAL A 52 -4.68 3.25 -16.36
CA VAL A 52 -5.77 4.15 -16.76
C VAL A 52 -7.08 3.37 -16.77
N GLY A 53 -8.05 3.81 -15.96
CA GLY A 53 -9.37 3.18 -15.82
C GLY A 53 -9.53 2.23 -14.62
N LYS A 54 -8.46 1.90 -13.87
CA LYS A 54 -8.57 1.08 -12.65
C LYS A 54 -8.79 1.97 -11.43
N LYS A 55 -10.04 2.02 -10.95
CA LYS A 55 -10.43 2.59 -9.66
C LYS A 55 -10.63 1.47 -8.65
N ILE A 56 -10.13 1.65 -7.43
CA ILE A 56 -10.28 0.70 -6.33
C ILE A 56 -10.96 1.45 -5.19
N SER A 57 -12.07 0.93 -4.69
CA SER A 57 -12.75 1.50 -3.52
C SER A 57 -12.59 0.55 -2.35
N ILE A 58 -12.15 1.08 -1.21
CA ILE A 58 -11.98 0.31 0.03
C ILE A 58 -12.74 0.96 1.18
N LEU A 59 -13.18 0.16 2.14
CA LEU A 59 -13.76 0.65 3.38
C LEU A 59 -12.63 0.93 4.37
N THR A 60 -12.53 2.16 4.87
CA THR A 60 -11.43 2.62 5.74
C THR A 60 -11.35 1.84 7.05
N SER A 61 -12.49 1.35 7.57
CA SER A 61 -12.54 0.52 8.78
C SER A 61 -11.93 -0.88 8.61
N GLU A 62 -11.77 -1.33 7.37
CA GLU A 62 -11.16 -2.63 7.05
C GLU A 62 -9.65 -2.52 6.90
N VAL A 63 -9.07 -1.32 6.83
CA VAL A 63 -7.62 -1.14 6.66
C VAL A 63 -6.89 -1.55 7.94
N VAL A 64 -5.86 -2.38 7.79
CA VAL A 64 -4.99 -2.86 8.89
C VAL A 64 -3.60 -2.29 8.80
N ALA A 65 -3.09 -2.15 7.57
CA ALA A 65 -1.76 -1.66 7.32
C ALA A 65 -1.74 -0.85 6.03
N VAL A 66 -0.92 0.19 6.04
CA VAL A 66 -0.62 1.03 4.89
C VAL A 66 0.90 1.13 4.80
N GLN A 67 1.44 0.93 3.62
CA GLN A 67 2.87 1.00 3.36
C GLN A 67 3.14 1.84 2.13
N ILE A 68 4.17 2.67 2.17
CA ILE A 68 4.73 3.36 1.01
C ILE A 68 6.13 2.81 0.72
N SER A 69 6.41 2.51 -0.55
CA SER A 69 7.72 2.07 -1.01
C SER A 69 8.12 2.83 -2.27
N ASP A 70 9.38 3.24 -2.37
CA ASP A 70 9.95 3.72 -3.63
C ASP A 70 10.73 2.58 -4.29
N LYS A 71 10.53 2.43 -5.60
CA LYS A 71 11.29 1.48 -6.42
C LYS A 71 12.80 1.74 -6.37
N SER A 72 13.25 2.93 -5.95
CA SER A 72 14.67 3.24 -5.73
C SER A 72 15.28 2.56 -4.49
N GLY A 73 14.47 2.24 -3.47
CA GLY A 73 14.95 1.65 -2.21
C GLY A 73 15.11 0.13 -2.25
N ALA A 74 14.52 -0.56 -3.23
CA ALA A 74 14.52 -2.03 -3.32
C ALA A 74 15.86 -2.62 -3.77
N ALA A 75 16.81 -1.80 -4.24
CA ALA A 75 18.12 -2.26 -4.71
C ALA A 75 19.25 -2.14 -3.67
N GLN A 76 18.98 -1.63 -2.46
CA GLN A 76 20.02 -1.28 -1.48
C GLN A 76 19.75 -1.75 -0.05
N ALA A 77 18.98 -2.82 0.13
CA ALA A 77 19.03 -3.60 1.36
C ALA A 77 18.52 -5.01 1.07
N GLY A 78 19.41 -6.00 1.14
CA GLY A 78 19.12 -7.39 0.82
C GLY A 78 17.81 -7.88 1.44
N GLY A 79 16.87 -8.29 0.58
CA GLY A 79 15.80 -9.25 0.87
C GLY A 79 14.78 -8.88 1.94
N ARG A 80 14.73 -7.63 2.43
CA ARG A 80 13.76 -7.19 3.43
C ARG A 80 13.05 -5.93 2.95
N THR A 81 12.13 -6.10 2.01
CA THR A 81 11.03 -5.14 1.87
C THR A 81 10.34 -5.01 3.24
N ALA A 82 10.16 -3.79 3.74
CA ALA A 82 9.18 -3.56 4.79
C ALA A 82 7.85 -4.17 4.30
N GLY A 83 7.19 -4.99 5.12
CA GLY A 83 6.02 -5.75 4.73
C GLY A 83 5.97 -7.13 5.40
N PHE A 84 4.76 -7.62 5.68
CA PHE A 84 4.48 -8.89 6.40
C PHE A 84 4.76 -10.17 5.58
N LEU A 85 5.53 -10.07 4.52
CA LEU A 85 6.05 -11.20 3.74
C LEU A 85 7.57 -11.09 3.72
N ALA A 86 8.19 -11.45 4.85
CA ALA A 86 9.51 -12.03 4.79
C ALA A 86 9.32 -13.32 3.99
N ALA A 87 9.72 -13.29 2.73
CA ALA A 87 9.77 -14.48 1.90
C ALA A 87 10.40 -15.59 2.73
N ALA A 88 9.59 -16.59 3.07
CA ALA A 88 10.06 -17.89 3.51
C ALA A 88 10.79 -18.49 2.30
N THR A 89 12.02 -18.01 2.07
CA THR A 89 12.98 -18.67 1.22
C THR A 89 13.43 -19.88 2.01
N GLY A 90 12.62 -20.93 1.93
CA GLY A 90 13.06 -22.28 2.23
C GLY A 90 14.17 -22.64 1.25
N ALA A 91 15.42 -22.42 1.65
CA ALA A 91 16.53 -23.18 1.12
C ALA A 91 16.47 -24.55 1.82
N THR A 92 15.78 -25.48 1.16
CA THR A 92 15.87 -26.91 1.46
C THR A 92 17.10 -27.46 0.75
N ASN A 93 17.93 -28.18 1.52
CA ASN A 93 19.13 -28.94 1.17
C ASN A 93 20.34 -28.21 0.59
#